data_AF-A0A126RME1-F1
#
_entry.id   AF-A0A126RME1-F1
#
_cell.length_a   1.000
_cell.length_b   1.000
_cell.length_c   1.000
_cell.angle_alpha   90.00
_cell.angle_beta   90.00
_cell.angle_gamma   90.00
#
_symmetry.space_group_name_H-M   'P 1'
#
loop_
_entity.id
_entity.type
_entity.pdbx_description
1 polymer ?
#
loop_
_entity_poly.entity_id
_entity_poly.type
_entity_poly.pdbx_seq_one_letter_code
_entity_poly.pdbx_strand_id
1 'polypeptide(L)'
;MNSIDRRDPAQVLARLRAALATPADTDAATAATLVEDIREAEQRFTRISEPSTEIHLGRVDHEGSTTIVAAHSRNTLLQKLVSCCDRRWPHDSETPPDLNERPEQRLGEFQQRLPALTIAIWTVRDSHDEALPDDRLETGRYCVLGTAHLCAATANQLDRWCSENSDGGPFVIARSIYGWFIPTREVASGLHEHIPEDLLAALRFGRERGFDHILFDCDAGTIADLPVYDW
;
A
#
# COMPACT_ATOMS: atom_id res chain seq x y z
N MET A 1 -21.04 14.00 -2.60
CA MET A 1 -19.71 14.45 -2.15
C MET A 1 -19.53 15.89 -2.60
N ASN A 2 -19.81 16.86 -1.74
CA ASN A 2 -19.68 18.28 -2.09
C ASN A 2 -18.19 18.64 -2.10
N SER A 3 -17.70 19.01 -3.28
CA SER A 3 -16.41 19.69 -3.45
C SER A 3 -16.33 20.83 -2.44
N ILE A 4 -15.37 20.78 -1.52
CA ILE A 4 -15.08 21.92 -0.64
C ILE A 4 -14.61 23.03 -1.58
N ASP A 5 -15.47 24.02 -1.80
CA ASP A 5 -15.17 25.16 -2.64
C ASP A 5 -14.04 25.94 -1.96
N ARG A 6 -12.82 25.78 -2.46
CA ARG A 6 -11.57 26.40 -1.96
C ARG A 6 -11.64 27.93 -1.84
N ARG A 7 -12.71 28.55 -2.35
CA ARG A 7 -12.97 29.99 -2.32
C ARG A 7 -13.37 30.51 -0.94
N ASP A 8 -13.93 29.68 -0.07
CA ASP A 8 -14.46 30.11 1.24
C ASP A 8 -13.35 30.43 2.29
N PRO A 9 -12.33 29.59 2.51
CA PRO A 9 -11.32 29.85 3.56
C PRO A 9 -10.36 31.01 3.23
N ALA A 10 -10.04 31.20 1.94
CA ALA A 10 -9.20 32.30 1.49
C ALA A 10 -9.86 33.67 1.73
N GLN A 11 -11.19 33.72 1.64
CA GLN A 11 -11.97 34.93 1.87
C GLN A 11 -12.02 35.29 3.36
N VAL A 12 -12.14 34.30 4.25
CA VAL A 12 -12.07 34.50 5.71
C VAL A 12 -10.68 35.00 6.14
N LEU A 13 -9.60 34.38 5.64
CA LEU A 13 -8.23 34.84 5.93
C LEU A 13 -7.94 36.25 5.39
N ALA A 14 -8.47 36.60 4.22
CA ALA A 14 -8.33 37.95 3.67
C ALA A 14 -9.04 39.01 4.53
N ARG A 15 -10.22 38.68 5.07
CA ARG A 15 -10.98 39.56 5.98
C ARG A 15 -10.30 39.70 7.34
N LEU A 16 -9.76 38.62 7.90
CA LEU A 16 -8.95 38.67 9.13
C LEU A 16 -7.71 39.57 8.95
N ARG A 17 -6.99 39.42 7.84
CA ARG A 17 -5.83 40.28 7.53
C ARG A 17 -6.22 41.75 7.43
N ALA A 18 -7.35 42.07 6.81
CA ALA A 18 -7.83 43.45 6.68
C ALA A 18 -8.18 44.06 8.05
N ALA A 19 -8.91 43.32 8.90
CA ALA A 19 -9.26 43.76 10.25
C ALA A 19 -8.04 43.98 11.16
N LEU A 20 -7.03 43.12 11.06
CA LEU A 20 -5.76 43.28 11.78
C LEU A 20 -4.91 44.46 11.29
N ALA A 21 -5.01 44.82 10.01
CA ALA A 21 -4.27 45.96 9.43
C ALA A 21 -4.87 47.32 9.83
N THR A 22 -6.17 47.39 10.08
CA THR A 22 -6.89 48.63 10.45
C THR A 22 -7.84 48.40 11.63
N PRO A 23 -7.32 48.19 12.86
CA PRO A 23 -8.14 47.83 14.02
C PRO A 23 -9.07 48.96 14.49
N ALA A 24 -8.73 50.23 14.21
CA ALA A 24 -9.53 51.38 14.58
C ALA A 24 -10.81 51.55 13.73
N ASP A 25 -10.84 50.97 12.54
CA ASP A 25 -11.96 51.05 11.58
C ASP A 25 -12.91 49.85 11.69
N THR A 26 -12.60 48.89 12.58
CA THR A 26 -13.42 47.69 12.77
C THR A 26 -14.40 47.94 13.92
N ASP A 27 -15.67 48.13 13.59
CA ASP A 27 -16.72 48.24 14.61
C ASP A 27 -16.97 46.89 15.33
N ALA A 28 -17.61 46.96 16.50
CA ALA A 28 -17.85 45.80 17.35
C ALA A 28 -18.75 44.73 16.70
N ALA A 29 -19.66 45.11 15.80
CA ALA A 29 -20.53 44.16 15.11
C ALA A 29 -19.76 43.42 14.01
N THR A 30 -18.95 44.14 13.24
CA THR A 30 -18.06 43.60 12.22
C THR A 30 -17.00 42.67 12.83
N ALA A 31 -16.45 43.04 14.00
CA ALA A 31 -15.54 42.19 14.75
C ALA A 31 -16.22 40.89 15.23
N ALA A 32 -17.45 40.96 15.74
CA ALA A 32 -18.19 39.79 16.20
C ALA A 32 -18.51 38.82 15.05
N THR A 33 -18.94 39.33 13.88
CA THR A 33 -19.16 38.51 12.69
C THR A 33 -17.88 37.84 12.22
N LEU A 34 -16.75 38.56 12.23
CA LEU A 34 -15.46 38.01 11.84
C LEU A 34 -14.98 36.89 12.79
N VAL A 35 -15.21 37.03 14.10
CA VAL A 35 -14.89 35.99 15.09
C VAL A 35 -15.70 34.71 14.83
N GLU A 36 -16.99 34.83 14.53
CA GLU A 36 -17.82 33.67 14.17
C GLU A 36 -17.37 33.02 12.85
N ASP A 37 -17.06 33.81 11.83
CA ASP A 37 -16.55 33.30 10.55
C ASP A 37 -15.22 32.54 10.73
N ILE A 38 -14.34 33.04 11.59
CA ILE A 38 -13.07 32.36 11.94
C ILE A 38 -13.36 31.07 12.71
N ARG A 39 -14.25 31.10 13.69
CA ARG A 39 -14.62 29.93 14.48
C ARG A 39 -15.23 28.83 13.60
N GLU A 40 -16.06 29.19 12.63
CA GLU A 40 -16.63 28.25 11.67
C GLU A 40 -15.55 27.69 10.74
N ALA A 41 -14.62 28.53 10.27
CA ALA A 41 -13.48 28.07 9.48
C ALA A 41 -12.57 27.12 10.29
N GLU A 42 -12.26 27.42 11.55
CA GLU A 42 -11.50 26.55 12.46
C GLU A 42 -12.18 25.19 12.66
N GLN A 43 -13.50 25.17 12.87
CA GLN A 43 -14.29 23.94 12.96
C GLN A 43 -14.29 23.13 11.66
N ARG A 44 -14.22 23.80 10.50
CA ARG A 44 -14.08 23.11 9.21
C ARG A 44 -12.66 22.56 9.04
N PHE A 45 -11.61 23.30 9.40
CA PHE A 45 -10.23 22.83 9.34
C PHE A 45 -9.94 21.66 10.29
N THR A 46 -10.54 21.65 11.48
CA THR A 46 -10.45 20.50 12.41
C THR A 46 -11.22 19.27 11.93
N ARG A 47 -12.16 19.42 10.99
CA ARG A 47 -12.86 18.31 10.31
C ARG A 47 -12.18 17.89 9.01
N ILE A 48 -11.24 18.67 8.48
CA ILE A 48 -10.36 18.21 7.41
C ILE A 48 -9.40 17.24 8.08
N SER A 49 -9.68 15.94 7.96
CA SER A 49 -8.64 14.91 8.13
C SER A 49 -7.46 15.37 7.28
N GLU A 50 -6.26 15.44 7.87
CA GLU A 50 -5.06 15.89 7.16
C GLU A 50 -5.04 15.24 5.78
N PRO A 51 -4.84 16.02 4.70
CA PRO A 51 -4.93 15.45 3.36
C PRO A 51 -3.96 14.28 3.31
N SER A 52 -4.50 13.07 3.07
CA SER A 52 -3.71 11.86 2.92
C SER A 52 -2.59 12.19 1.95
N THR A 53 -1.38 12.32 2.48
CA THR A 53 -0.25 12.72 1.67
C THR A 53 0.22 11.44 1.00
N GLU A 54 -0.27 11.21 -0.21
CA GLU A 54 0.21 10.12 -1.05
C GLU A 54 1.66 10.43 -1.46
N ILE A 55 2.61 9.78 -0.80
CA ILE A 55 4.03 9.88 -1.11
C ILE A 55 4.38 8.69 -1.98
N HIS A 56 4.79 8.94 -3.21
CA HIS A 56 5.36 7.94 -4.08
C HIS A 56 6.87 7.87 -3.84
N LEU A 57 7.36 6.69 -3.58
CA LEU A 57 8.76 6.39 -3.37
C LEU A 57 9.27 5.49 -4.49
N GLY A 58 10.49 5.74 -4.94
CA GLY A 58 11.18 4.95 -5.94
C GLY A 58 12.58 4.58 -5.47
N ARG A 59 12.99 3.35 -5.72
CA ARG A 59 14.34 2.82 -5.46
C ARG A 59 15.00 2.53 -6.78
N VAL A 60 16.24 2.96 -6.92
CA VAL A 60 17.12 2.62 -8.04
C VAL A 60 18.33 1.90 -7.47
N ASP A 61 18.47 0.62 -7.82
CA ASP A 61 19.60 -0.22 -7.41
C ASP A 61 20.45 -0.58 -8.63
N HIS A 62 21.77 -0.41 -8.54
CA HIS A 62 22.73 -0.84 -9.56
C HIS A 62 24.10 -1.11 -8.92
N GLU A 63 24.65 -2.30 -9.14
CA GLU A 63 26.01 -2.71 -8.70
C GLU A 63 26.34 -2.35 -7.25
N GLY A 64 25.41 -2.66 -6.33
CA GLY A 64 25.60 -2.42 -4.89
C GLY A 64 25.36 -0.97 -4.44
N SER A 65 24.96 -0.07 -5.34
CA SER A 65 24.52 1.27 -4.99
C SER A 65 23.00 1.38 -5.01
N THR A 66 22.43 2.00 -3.98
CA THR A 66 20.98 2.24 -3.84
C THR A 66 20.72 3.73 -3.74
N THR A 67 19.79 4.23 -4.56
CA THR A 67 19.27 5.60 -4.46
C THR A 67 17.76 5.57 -4.23
N ILE A 68 17.28 6.33 -3.25
CA ILE A 68 15.86 6.46 -2.93
C ILE A 68 15.39 7.86 -3.33
N VAL A 69 14.26 7.93 -4.00
CA VAL A 69 13.64 9.16 -4.50
C VAL A 69 12.20 9.22 -4.02
N ALA A 70 11.74 10.41 -3.59
CA ALA A 70 10.37 10.64 -3.13
C ALA A 70 9.67 11.76 -3.91
N ALA A 71 8.37 11.62 -4.15
CA ALA A 71 7.53 12.68 -4.72
C ALA A 71 6.04 12.55 -4.31
N HIS A 72 5.33 13.68 -4.34
CA HIS A 72 3.89 13.76 -4.02
C HIS A 72 2.96 13.38 -5.19
N SER A 73 3.52 12.94 -6.32
CA SER A 73 2.75 12.37 -7.43
C SER A 73 3.57 11.33 -8.17
N ARG A 74 2.90 10.33 -8.74
CA ARG A 74 3.54 9.31 -9.57
C ARG A 74 4.30 9.91 -10.73
N ASN A 75 3.74 10.91 -11.41
CA ASN A 75 4.40 11.55 -12.54
C ASN A 75 5.70 12.27 -12.13
N THR A 76 5.66 13.02 -11.03
CA THR A 76 6.87 13.67 -10.49
C THR A 76 7.91 12.65 -10.04
N LEU A 77 7.50 11.51 -9.48
CA LEU A 77 8.43 10.44 -9.14
C LEU A 77 9.14 9.91 -10.38
N LEU A 78 8.38 9.57 -11.43
CA LEU A 78 8.93 9.04 -12.68
C LEU A 78 9.94 10.00 -13.32
N GLN A 79 9.63 11.30 -13.36
CA GLN A 79 10.57 12.32 -13.85
C GLN A 79 11.87 12.38 -13.03
N LYS A 80 11.77 12.27 -11.70
CA LYS A 80 12.95 12.26 -10.82
C LYS A 80 13.77 10.97 -10.99
N LEU A 81 13.14 9.83 -11.21
CA LEU A 81 13.82 8.55 -11.48
C LEU A 81 14.60 8.61 -12.79
N VAL A 82 13.98 9.12 -13.86
CA VAL A 82 14.67 9.33 -15.15
C VAL A 82 15.85 10.28 -14.96
N SER A 83 15.63 11.43 -14.31
CA SER A 83 16.69 12.39 -14.01
C SER A 83 17.84 11.79 -13.18
N CYS A 84 17.53 10.86 -12.28
CA CYS A 84 18.53 10.13 -11.50
C CYS A 84 19.35 9.19 -12.38
N CYS A 85 18.69 8.45 -13.27
CA CYS A 85 19.35 7.52 -14.19
C CYS A 85 20.21 8.27 -15.21
N ASP A 86 19.70 9.35 -15.81
CA ASP A 86 20.45 10.18 -16.77
C ASP A 86 21.72 10.79 -16.16
N ARG A 87 21.63 11.26 -14.91
CA ARG A 87 22.80 11.83 -14.22
C ARG A 87 23.91 10.80 -14.03
N ARG A 88 23.53 9.54 -13.80
CA ARG A 88 24.47 8.48 -13.41
C ARG A 88 24.96 7.66 -14.60
N TRP A 89 24.12 7.49 -15.61
CA TRP A 89 24.39 6.74 -16.84
C TRP A 89 23.89 7.53 -18.05
N PRO A 90 24.54 8.65 -18.41
CA PRO A 90 24.10 9.46 -19.54
C PRO A 90 24.03 8.63 -20.83
N HIS A 91 23.23 9.11 -21.77
CA HIS A 91 23.23 8.57 -23.13
C HIS A 91 24.42 9.13 -23.90
N ASP A 92 25.06 8.29 -24.73
CA ASP A 92 26.13 8.73 -25.64
C ASP A 92 25.59 9.47 -26.88
N SER A 93 24.27 9.59 -27.01
CA SER A 93 23.61 10.27 -28.13
C SER A 93 23.63 11.80 -27.96
N GLU A 94 24.05 12.52 -29.02
CA GLU A 94 24.13 14.00 -29.06
C GLU A 94 22.77 14.70 -28.90
N THR A 95 21.66 13.99 -29.05
CA THR A 95 20.31 14.54 -28.88
C THR A 95 19.65 13.94 -27.63
N PRO A 96 19.57 14.67 -26.51
CA PRO A 96 18.86 14.20 -25.32
C PRO A 96 17.36 14.13 -25.64
N PRO A 97 16.72 12.95 -25.54
CA PRO A 97 15.29 12.85 -25.77
C PRO A 97 14.51 13.63 -24.71
N ASP A 98 13.38 14.25 -25.08
CA ASP A 98 12.56 15.05 -24.16
C ASP A 98 12.15 14.21 -22.92
N LEU A 99 12.59 14.68 -21.75
CA LEU A 99 12.34 14.04 -20.46
C LEU A 99 10.87 14.10 -20.04
N ASN A 100 10.06 14.94 -20.70
CA ASN A 100 8.67 15.19 -20.35
C ASN A 100 7.66 14.36 -21.13
N GLU A 101 8.02 13.75 -22.26
CA GLU A 101 7.01 13.12 -23.11
C GLU A 101 6.60 11.74 -22.60
N ARG A 102 7.55 10.88 -22.15
CA ARG A 102 7.27 9.49 -21.72
C ARG A 102 8.31 8.94 -20.71
N PRO A 103 8.21 9.26 -19.41
CA PRO A 103 9.23 8.85 -18.45
C PRO A 103 9.28 7.32 -18.22
N GLU A 104 8.15 6.61 -18.34
CA GLU A 104 8.13 5.14 -18.21
C GLU A 104 8.93 4.44 -19.31
N GLN A 105 8.78 4.89 -20.56
CA GLN A 105 9.50 4.34 -21.70
C GLN A 105 11.01 4.48 -21.50
N ARG A 106 11.46 5.64 -21.02
CA ARG A 106 12.87 5.92 -20.73
C ARG A 106 13.43 5.02 -19.63
N LEU A 107 12.68 4.81 -18.55
CA LEU A 107 13.09 3.86 -17.51
C LEU A 107 13.23 2.44 -18.08
N GLY A 108 12.33 2.02 -18.98
CA GLY A 108 12.44 0.76 -19.71
C GLY A 108 13.71 0.68 -20.56
N GLU A 109 14.08 1.74 -21.27
CA GLU A 109 15.34 1.82 -22.04
C GLU A 109 16.58 1.67 -21.14
N PHE A 110 16.56 2.28 -19.95
CA PHE A 110 17.62 2.10 -18.96
C PHE A 110 17.76 0.65 -18.49
N GLN A 111 16.64 -0.01 -18.16
CA GLN A 111 16.64 -1.40 -17.71
C GLN A 111 17.09 -2.37 -18.81
N GLN A 112 16.78 -2.08 -20.08
CA GLN A 112 17.29 -2.86 -21.22
C GLN A 112 18.80 -2.70 -21.41
N ARG A 113 19.32 -1.48 -21.25
CA ARG A 113 20.75 -1.18 -21.42
C ARG A 113 21.59 -1.64 -20.24
N LEU A 114 21.03 -1.62 -19.02
CA LEU A 114 21.71 -1.93 -17.77
C LEU A 114 21.03 -3.14 -17.10
N PRO A 115 21.46 -4.38 -17.40
CA PRO A 115 20.79 -5.59 -16.91
C PRO A 115 20.85 -5.76 -15.39
N ALA A 116 21.78 -5.08 -14.70
CA ALA A 116 21.87 -5.04 -13.24
C ALA A 116 21.03 -3.93 -12.59
N LEU A 117 20.36 -3.08 -13.38
CA LEU A 117 19.54 -1.97 -12.89
C LEU A 117 18.17 -2.48 -12.45
N THR A 118 17.87 -2.32 -11.16
CA THR A 118 16.53 -2.58 -10.62
C THR A 118 15.87 -1.26 -10.23
N ILE A 119 14.62 -1.09 -10.66
CA ILE A 119 13.80 0.07 -10.29
C ILE A 119 12.52 -0.45 -9.64
N ALA A 120 12.28 -0.07 -8.39
CA ALA A 120 11.06 -0.38 -7.66
C ALA A 120 10.32 0.91 -7.34
N ILE A 121 8.99 0.89 -7.45
CA ILE A 121 8.12 2.03 -7.11
C ILE A 121 7.07 1.54 -6.13
N TRP A 122 6.88 2.28 -5.04
CA TRP A 122 5.82 2.04 -4.07
C TRP A 122 5.13 3.34 -3.71
N THR A 123 3.88 3.22 -3.30
CA THR A 123 3.11 4.35 -2.78
C THR A 123 2.96 4.16 -1.28
N VAL A 124 3.44 5.15 -0.53
CA VAL A 124 3.12 5.31 0.89
C VAL A 124 1.93 6.24 0.96
N ARG A 125 0.81 5.68 1.38
CA ARG A 125 -0.31 6.48 1.86
C ARG A 125 -0.09 6.61 3.34
N ASP A 126 -0.02 7.84 3.84
CA ASP A 126 -0.29 8.04 5.25
C ASP A 126 -1.77 7.71 5.44
N SER A 127 -2.03 6.48 5.86
CA SER A 127 -3.34 6.07 6.36
C SER A 127 -3.47 6.63 7.78
N HIS A 128 -3.55 7.96 7.88
CA HIS A 128 -4.35 8.60 8.91
C HIS A 128 -5.86 8.52 8.58
N ASP A 129 -6.20 7.83 7.49
CA ASP A 129 -7.37 6.97 7.49
C ASP A 129 -7.08 5.75 8.42
N GLU A 130 -7.20 5.96 9.73
CA GLU A 130 -8.34 5.27 10.34
C GLU A 130 -9.55 5.88 9.64
N ALA A 131 -9.84 5.40 8.43
CA ALA A 131 -11.23 5.32 8.04
C ALA A 131 -11.77 4.58 9.24
N LEU A 132 -12.54 5.26 10.10
CA LEU A 132 -13.40 4.58 11.06
C LEU A 132 -13.91 3.41 10.23
N PRO A 133 -13.55 2.15 10.57
CA PRO A 133 -13.93 1.04 9.73
C PRO A 133 -15.39 1.30 9.44
N ASP A 134 -15.78 1.30 8.16
CA ASP A 134 -17.21 1.17 7.92
C ASP A 134 -17.53 -0.07 8.74
N ASP A 135 -18.23 0.06 9.89
CA ASP A 135 -18.38 -1.03 10.86
C ASP A 135 -19.08 -2.25 10.20
N ARG A 136 -19.48 -2.08 8.94
CA ARG A 136 -20.09 -3.03 8.03
C ARG A 136 -19.11 -3.69 7.05
N LEU A 137 -17.92 -3.13 6.79
CA LEU A 137 -16.91 -3.67 5.88
C LEU A 137 -15.80 -4.36 6.68
N GLU A 138 -15.82 -5.69 6.64
CA GLU A 138 -14.73 -6.50 7.18
C GLU A 138 -13.52 -6.42 6.25
N THR A 139 -12.37 -6.00 6.78
CA THR A 139 -11.09 -5.97 6.06
C THR A 139 -10.09 -6.88 6.77
N GLY A 140 -9.15 -7.44 6.02
CA GLY A 140 -8.14 -8.36 6.54
C GLY A 140 -6.87 -8.38 5.69
N ARG A 141 -5.79 -8.88 6.27
CA ARG A 141 -4.47 -9.01 5.65
C ARG A 141 -4.25 -10.46 5.25
N TYR A 142 -3.63 -10.67 4.08
CA TYR A 142 -3.18 -12.00 3.67
C TYR A 142 -1.73 -11.96 3.19
N CYS A 143 -1.03 -13.09 3.30
CA CYS A 143 0.28 -13.28 2.70
C CYS A 143 0.22 -14.39 1.65
N VAL A 144 1.13 -14.32 0.67
CA VAL A 144 1.28 -15.34 -0.37
C VAL A 144 2.55 -16.13 -0.10
N LEU A 145 2.44 -17.46 -0.07
CA LEU A 145 3.53 -18.41 0.15
C LEU A 145 3.57 -19.43 -0.99
N GLY A 146 4.76 -19.87 -1.39
CA GLY A 146 4.90 -20.96 -2.34
C GLY A 146 4.23 -22.25 -1.84
N THR A 147 3.56 -23.01 -2.71
CA THR A 147 3.04 -24.36 -2.38
C THR A 147 4.12 -25.32 -1.90
N ALA A 148 5.39 -25.05 -2.24
CA ALA A 148 6.55 -25.79 -1.75
C ALA A 148 6.70 -25.76 -0.21
N HIS A 149 6.00 -24.88 0.51
CA HIS A 149 5.95 -24.90 1.98
C HIS A 149 5.05 -25.98 2.57
N LEU A 150 4.29 -26.67 1.74
CA LEU A 150 3.49 -27.82 2.10
C LEU A 150 4.13 -29.04 1.47
N CYS A 151 4.06 -30.19 2.13
CA CYS A 151 4.43 -31.45 1.51
C CYS A 151 3.31 -31.96 0.60
N ALA A 152 3.63 -32.86 -0.32
CA ALA A 152 2.66 -33.47 -1.23
C ALA A 152 1.48 -34.12 -0.50
N ALA A 153 1.70 -34.72 0.68
CA ALA A 153 0.63 -35.33 1.47
C ALA A 153 -0.38 -34.28 1.96
N THR A 154 0.11 -33.13 2.44
CA THR A 154 -0.71 -32.00 2.89
C THR A 154 -1.47 -31.36 1.73
N ALA A 155 -0.82 -31.15 0.59
CA ALA A 155 -1.48 -30.66 -0.63
C ALA A 155 -2.66 -31.56 -1.06
N ASN A 156 -2.43 -32.88 -1.12
CA ASN A 156 -3.48 -33.84 -1.41
C ASN A 156 -4.63 -33.81 -0.38
N GLN A 157 -4.31 -33.56 0.88
CA GLN A 157 -5.30 -33.45 1.95
C GLN A 157 -6.14 -32.17 1.81
N LEU A 158 -5.52 -31.04 1.45
CA LEU A 158 -6.24 -29.79 1.14
C LEU A 158 -7.18 -29.97 -0.06
N ASP A 159 -6.75 -30.65 -1.12
CA ASP A 159 -7.62 -30.94 -2.26
C ASP A 159 -8.84 -31.79 -1.88
N ARG A 160 -8.65 -32.78 -1.00
CA ARG A 160 -9.76 -33.58 -0.47
C ARG A 160 -10.72 -32.73 0.34
N TRP A 161 -10.21 -31.84 1.20
CA TRP A 161 -11.05 -30.94 1.99
C TRP A 161 -11.86 -29.96 1.13
N CYS A 162 -11.35 -29.58 -0.05
CA CYS A 162 -12.07 -28.78 -1.04
C CYS A 162 -13.07 -29.57 -1.91
N SER A 163 -13.10 -30.91 -1.83
CA SER A 163 -13.93 -31.72 -2.72
C SER A 163 -15.40 -31.71 -2.33
N GLU A 164 -16.30 -31.84 -3.32
CA GLU A 164 -17.76 -31.80 -3.12
C GLU A 164 -18.29 -32.92 -2.20
N ASN A 165 -17.53 -34.00 -2.02
CA ASN A 165 -17.88 -35.15 -1.17
C ASN A 165 -17.17 -35.13 0.19
N SER A 166 -16.59 -34.01 0.57
CA SER A 166 -15.91 -33.83 1.86
C SER A 166 -16.94 -33.60 2.98
N ASP A 167 -16.76 -34.25 4.13
CA ASP A 167 -17.47 -33.90 5.39
C ASP A 167 -16.99 -32.55 5.96
N GLY A 168 -16.08 -31.87 5.25
CA GLY A 168 -15.39 -30.65 5.66
C GLY A 168 -14.00 -30.94 6.23
N GLY A 169 -13.11 -29.96 6.11
CA GLY A 169 -11.85 -29.93 6.84
C GLY A 169 -12.00 -29.28 8.22
N PRO A 170 -10.93 -29.26 9.03
CA PRO A 170 -10.89 -28.52 10.31
C PRO A 170 -11.18 -27.02 10.14
N PHE A 171 -11.07 -26.50 8.92
CA PHE A 171 -11.45 -25.15 8.52
C PHE A 171 -12.01 -25.16 7.10
N VAL A 172 -12.79 -24.12 6.79
CA VAL A 172 -13.25 -23.84 5.42
C VAL A 172 -12.07 -23.27 4.64
N ILE A 173 -11.73 -23.94 3.55
CA ILE A 173 -10.66 -23.56 2.63
C ILE A 173 -11.26 -23.26 1.26
N ALA A 174 -10.70 -22.28 0.57
CA ALA A 174 -11.04 -22.00 -0.82
C ALA A 174 -9.90 -22.46 -1.72
N ARG A 175 -10.23 -23.11 -2.84
CA ARG A 175 -9.27 -23.51 -3.87
C ARG A 175 -9.26 -22.50 -5.00
N SER A 176 -8.07 -22.12 -5.45
CA SER A 176 -7.87 -21.41 -6.72
C SER A 176 -7.33 -22.38 -7.78
N ILE A 177 -7.14 -21.91 -9.01
CA ILE A 177 -6.46 -22.70 -10.04
C ILE A 177 -4.96 -22.93 -9.75
N TYR A 178 -4.38 -22.16 -8.82
CA TYR A 178 -2.95 -22.17 -8.51
C TYR A 178 -2.61 -22.63 -7.08
N GLY A 179 -3.61 -22.83 -6.21
CA GLY A 179 -3.41 -23.39 -4.88
C GLY A 179 -4.58 -23.16 -3.92
N TRP A 180 -4.30 -22.83 -2.66
CA TRP A 180 -5.29 -22.81 -1.58
C TRP A 180 -5.24 -21.53 -0.75
N PHE A 181 -6.42 -20.97 -0.47
CA PHE A 181 -6.62 -19.83 0.40
C PHE A 181 -7.18 -20.30 1.75
N ILE A 182 -6.42 -20.08 2.81
CA ILE A 182 -6.64 -20.70 4.12
C ILE A 182 -6.62 -19.65 5.22
N PRO A 183 -7.61 -19.60 6.13
CA PRO A 183 -7.60 -18.68 7.27
C PRO A 183 -6.56 -19.11 8.31
N THR A 184 -5.85 -18.16 8.89
CA THR A 184 -4.82 -18.42 9.91
C THR A 184 -5.39 -18.63 11.31
N ARG A 185 -6.70 -18.37 11.51
CA ARG A 185 -7.38 -18.45 12.80
C ARG A 185 -7.10 -19.76 13.53
N GLU A 186 -7.11 -19.68 14.86
CA GLU A 186 -6.95 -20.85 15.70
C GLU A 186 -8.14 -21.81 15.52
N VAL A 187 -7.84 -23.10 15.51
CA VAL A 187 -8.83 -24.16 15.32
C VAL A 187 -9.22 -24.70 16.71
N ALA A 188 -10.41 -25.26 16.87
CA ALA A 188 -10.76 -25.92 18.13
C ALA A 188 -9.69 -26.96 18.51
N SER A 189 -9.36 -27.07 19.80
CA SER A 189 -8.26 -27.91 20.30
C SER A 189 -8.39 -29.38 19.87
N GLY A 190 -9.61 -29.92 19.78
CA GLY A 190 -9.87 -31.28 19.30
C GLY A 190 -9.68 -31.51 17.80
N LEU A 191 -9.48 -30.46 17.00
CA LEU A 191 -9.27 -30.57 15.54
C LEU A 191 -7.79 -30.42 15.16
N HIS A 192 -6.93 -30.02 16.10
CA HIS A 192 -5.50 -29.83 15.84
C HIS A 192 -4.81 -31.12 15.37
N GLU A 193 -5.22 -32.27 15.90
CA GLU A 193 -4.68 -33.58 15.52
C GLU A 193 -4.96 -33.97 14.06
N HIS A 194 -5.92 -33.30 13.41
CA HIS A 194 -6.28 -33.52 12.01
C HIS A 194 -5.54 -32.57 11.05
N ILE A 195 -4.74 -31.64 11.56
CA ILE A 195 -4.01 -30.65 10.77
C ILE A 195 -2.56 -31.14 10.60
N PRO A 196 -2.06 -31.28 9.36
CA PRO A 196 -0.66 -31.61 9.11
C PRO A 196 0.30 -30.58 9.72
N GLU A 197 1.48 -31.04 10.17
CA GLU A 197 2.44 -30.22 10.92
C GLU A 197 3.01 -29.05 10.10
N ASP A 198 3.28 -29.27 8.81
CA ASP A 198 3.74 -28.24 7.87
C ASP A 198 2.70 -27.13 7.67
N LEU A 199 1.42 -27.51 7.54
CA LEU A 199 0.32 -26.57 7.48
C LEU A 199 0.17 -25.82 8.82
N LEU A 200 0.26 -26.51 9.95
CA LEU A 200 0.17 -25.89 11.27
C LEU A 200 1.29 -24.85 11.48
N ALA A 201 2.51 -25.16 11.05
CA ALA A 201 3.65 -24.25 11.08
C ALA A 201 3.39 -23.00 10.23
N ALA A 202 2.86 -23.16 9.01
CA ALA A 202 2.51 -22.03 8.16
C ALA A 202 1.38 -21.17 8.75
N LEU A 203 0.31 -21.78 9.29
CA LEU A 203 -0.79 -21.05 9.94
C LEU A 203 -0.29 -20.26 11.15
N ARG A 204 0.59 -20.87 11.96
CA ARG A 204 1.25 -20.19 13.08
C ARG A 204 2.11 -19.02 12.60
N PHE A 205 2.91 -19.23 11.56
CA PHE A 205 3.71 -18.17 10.93
C PHE A 205 2.84 -16.98 10.50
N GLY A 206 1.70 -17.25 9.88
CA GLY A 206 0.74 -16.23 9.45
C GLY A 206 0.17 -15.44 10.63
N ARG A 207 -0.30 -16.14 11.68
CA ARG A 207 -0.83 -15.50 12.90
C ARG A 207 0.20 -14.64 13.60
N GLU A 208 1.43 -15.15 13.80
CA GLU A 208 2.50 -14.41 14.49
C GLU A 208 2.89 -13.12 13.75
N ARG A 209 2.58 -13.00 12.46
CA ARG A 209 2.84 -11.81 11.63
C ARG A 209 1.59 -10.96 11.37
N GLY A 210 0.46 -11.30 11.98
CA GLY A 210 -0.79 -10.55 11.85
C GLY A 210 -1.48 -10.67 10.49
N PHE A 211 -1.31 -11.81 9.82
CA PHE A 211 -2.10 -12.15 8.63
C PHE A 211 -3.32 -12.96 9.04
N ASP A 212 -4.49 -12.59 8.51
CA ASP A 212 -5.77 -13.30 8.71
C ASP A 212 -5.88 -14.53 7.81
N HIS A 213 -5.20 -14.51 6.66
CA HIS A 213 -5.22 -15.58 5.67
C HIS A 213 -3.84 -15.82 5.02
N ILE A 214 -3.65 -17.03 4.51
CA ILE A 214 -2.52 -17.42 3.67
C ILE A 214 -3.06 -17.90 2.33
N LEU A 215 -2.50 -17.36 1.24
CA LEU A 215 -2.63 -17.93 -0.09
C LEU A 215 -1.38 -18.78 -0.37
N PHE A 216 -1.56 -20.08 -0.52
CA PHE A 216 -0.55 -20.93 -1.13
C PHE A 216 -0.68 -20.87 -2.64
N ASP A 217 0.39 -20.43 -3.32
CA ASP A 217 0.43 -20.23 -4.77
C ASP A 217 1.61 -20.99 -5.38
N CYS A 218 1.41 -21.64 -6.53
CA CYS A 218 2.41 -22.51 -7.13
C CYS A 218 3.60 -21.73 -7.71
N ASP A 219 3.45 -20.44 -7.99
CA ASP A 219 4.50 -19.57 -8.51
C ASP A 219 5.06 -18.58 -7.48
N ALA A 220 4.55 -18.63 -6.23
CA ALA A 220 5.06 -17.81 -5.16
C ALA A 220 6.40 -18.29 -4.61
N GLY A 221 7.18 -17.34 -4.09
CA GLY A 221 8.49 -17.60 -3.50
C GLY A 221 8.41 -18.35 -2.16
N THR A 222 9.57 -18.85 -1.73
CA THR A 222 9.74 -19.48 -0.42
C THR A 222 10.40 -18.53 0.59
N ILE A 223 10.19 -18.81 1.88
CA ILE A 223 10.83 -18.11 3.00
C ILE A 223 11.62 -19.09 3.88
N ALA A 224 12.76 -18.64 4.40
CA ALA A 224 13.65 -19.47 5.21
C ALA A 224 13.03 -19.97 6.54
N ASP A 225 12.01 -19.28 7.04
CA ASP A 225 11.37 -19.57 8.34
C ASP A 225 10.41 -20.78 8.30
N LEU A 226 10.12 -21.30 7.11
CA LEU A 226 9.21 -22.42 6.90
C LEU A 226 9.92 -23.55 6.14
N PRO A 227 9.58 -24.82 6.41
CA PRO A 227 10.14 -25.94 5.66
C PRO A 227 9.81 -25.83 4.18
N VAL A 228 10.70 -26.32 3.32
CA VAL A 228 10.51 -26.38 1.87
C VAL A 228 10.61 -27.83 1.43
N TYR A 229 9.64 -28.27 0.66
CA TYR A 229 9.51 -29.64 0.14
C TYR A 229 9.62 -29.62 -1.39
N ASP A 230 10.20 -30.68 -1.94
CA ASP A 230 10.31 -30.91 -3.37
C ASP A 230 9.25 -31.94 -3.80
N TRP A 231 8.27 -31.53 -4.60
CA TRP A 231 7.22 -32.39 -5.15
C TRP A 231 6.52 -31.76 -6.37
#